data_AF-A0A534NEU4-F1
#
_entry.id   AF-A0A534NEU4-F1
#
_cell.length_a   1.000
_cell.length_b   1.000
_cell.length_c   1.000
_cell.angle_alpha   90.00
_cell.angle_beta   90.00
_cell.angle_gamma   90.00
#
_symmetry.space_group_name_H-M   'P 1'
#
loop_
_entity.id
_entity.type
_entity.pdbx_description
1 polymer ?
#
loop_
_entity_poly.entity_id
_entity_poly.type
_entity_poly.pdbx_seq_one_letter_code
_entity_poly.pdbx_strand_id
1 'polypeptide(L)'
;MPIGKLVLNQVPDNYFADVEQAAFDPNAPKGIDGGARNYGRDGAMRFDANGERSKNYEPNSYGEAAQTSEAYEHGLALTGTTGPSPRALHVEDDDFSQAGALYRVMPEEARKRLVENIAGSLSQASRNDVIERSISYFRKADADYGRRVADAVARRRP
;
A
#
# COMPACT_ATOMS: atom_id res chain seq x y z
N MET A 1 -3.93 14.93 13.61
CA MET A 1 -5.29 15.46 13.85
C MET A 1 -6.29 14.36 13.53
N PRO A 2 -7.29 14.07 14.39
CA PRO A 2 -8.34 13.12 14.05
C PRO A 2 -9.28 13.70 12.98
N ILE A 3 -9.61 12.90 11.95
CA ILE A 3 -10.53 13.29 10.86
C ILE A 3 -11.94 12.72 11.09
N GLY A 4 -12.03 11.45 11.51
CA GLY A 4 -13.29 10.75 11.73
C GLY A 4 -13.09 9.31 12.21
N LYS A 5 -14.18 8.54 12.30
CA LYS A 5 -14.18 7.14 12.74
C LYS A 5 -14.92 6.26 11.73
N LEU A 6 -14.22 5.27 11.17
CA LEU A 6 -14.84 4.19 10.40
C LEU A 6 -15.42 3.15 11.38
N VAL A 7 -16.66 2.72 11.15
CA VAL A 7 -17.33 1.68 11.95
C VAL A 7 -17.76 0.55 11.01
N LEU A 8 -17.27 -0.66 11.26
CA LEU A 8 -17.72 -1.87 10.59
C LEU A 8 -18.84 -2.48 11.44
N ASN A 9 -20.10 -2.35 10.98
CA ASN A 9 -21.31 -2.68 11.75
C ASN A 9 -22.21 -3.73 11.09
N GLN A 10 -21.79 -4.31 9.97
CA GLN A 10 -22.58 -5.28 9.23
C GLN A 10 -21.67 -6.37 8.68
N VAL A 11 -22.06 -7.63 8.92
CA VAL A 11 -21.53 -8.77 8.17
C VAL A 11 -22.41 -8.95 6.91
N PRO A 12 -21.85 -9.39 5.78
CA PRO A 12 -22.65 -9.71 4.61
C PRO A 12 -23.70 -10.79 4.93
N ASP A 13 -24.94 -10.61 4.46
CA ASP A 13 -26.01 -11.60 4.64
C ASP A 13 -25.84 -12.77 3.66
N ASN A 14 -25.32 -12.48 2.48
CA ASN A 14 -24.89 -13.47 1.51
C ASN A 14 -23.51 -13.07 0.96
N TYR A 15 -22.46 -13.71 1.46
CA TYR A 15 -21.09 -13.46 1.03
C TYR A 15 -20.93 -13.46 -0.50
N PHE A 16 -21.60 -14.37 -1.22
CA PHE A 16 -21.50 -14.43 -2.68
C PHE A 16 -22.20 -13.26 -3.38
N ALA A 17 -23.38 -12.83 -2.93
CA ALA A 17 -24.06 -11.69 -3.55
C ALA A 17 -23.44 -10.34 -3.11
N ASP A 18 -23.14 -10.21 -1.83
CA ASP A 18 -22.76 -8.94 -1.22
C ASP A 18 -21.26 -8.64 -1.33
N VAL A 19 -20.42 -9.66 -1.55
CA VAL A 19 -18.97 -9.52 -1.73
C VAL A 19 -18.56 -9.92 -3.14
N GLU A 20 -18.92 -11.11 -3.62
CA GLU A 20 -18.46 -11.60 -4.94
C GLU A 20 -19.22 -10.97 -6.12
N GLN A 21 -20.55 -10.74 -6.03
CA GLN A 21 -21.26 -10.01 -7.08
C GLN A 21 -21.01 -8.51 -7.02
N ALA A 22 -20.89 -7.95 -5.81
CA ALA A 22 -20.34 -6.62 -5.64
C ALA A 22 -18.95 -6.51 -6.28
N ALA A 23 -18.16 -7.59 -6.33
CA ALA A 23 -16.86 -7.63 -7.02
C ALA A 23 -16.95 -7.63 -8.57
N PHE A 24 -18.14 -7.75 -9.18
CA PHE A 24 -18.30 -7.49 -10.61
C PHE A 24 -18.28 -5.99 -10.94
N ASP A 25 -18.64 -5.10 -10.00
CA ASP A 25 -18.32 -3.67 -10.08
C ASP A 25 -18.23 -3.02 -8.68
N PRO A 26 -17.19 -3.36 -7.90
CA PRO A 26 -17.02 -2.85 -6.54
C PRO A 26 -16.59 -1.38 -6.56
N ASN A 27 -16.21 -0.90 -7.74
CA ASN A 27 -15.77 0.46 -8.03
C ASN A 27 -16.91 1.34 -8.54
N ALA A 28 -18.14 0.82 -8.66
CA ALA A 28 -19.30 1.59 -9.06
C ALA A 28 -19.46 2.79 -8.09
N PRO A 29 -19.31 4.04 -8.57
CA PRO A 29 -19.45 5.18 -7.69
C PRO A 29 -20.91 5.28 -7.23
N LYS A 30 -21.12 5.28 -5.91
CA LYS A 30 -22.45 5.37 -5.30
C LYS A 30 -23.00 6.79 -5.22
N GLY A 31 -22.22 7.79 -5.64
CA GLY A 31 -22.57 9.21 -5.56
C GLY A 31 -23.41 9.73 -6.73
N ILE A 32 -23.66 8.91 -7.76
CA ILE A 32 -24.43 9.30 -8.95
C ILE A 32 -25.46 8.21 -9.25
N ASP A 33 -26.74 8.58 -9.29
CA ASP A 33 -27.81 7.67 -9.70
C ASP A 33 -27.59 7.20 -11.14
N GLY A 34 -27.59 5.88 -11.34
CA GLY A 34 -27.29 5.26 -12.62
C GLY A 34 -25.79 5.10 -12.93
N GLY A 35 -24.90 5.40 -11.96
CA GLY A 35 -23.46 5.18 -12.08
C GLY A 35 -22.71 6.28 -12.82
N ALA A 36 -21.47 5.99 -13.21
CA ALA A 36 -20.60 6.97 -13.85
C ALA A 36 -21.14 7.38 -15.24
N ARG A 37 -21.31 8.69 -15.47
CA ARG A 37 -21.70 9.25 -16.78
C ARG A 37 -20.46 9.41 -17.65
N ASN A 38 -20.08 8.36 -18.37
CA ASN A 38 -18.95 8.35 -19.30
C ASN A 38 -19.33 7.68 -20.63
N TYR A 39 -18.39 7.67 -21.57
CA TYR A 39 -18.58 7.10 -22.90
C TYR A 39 -18.03 5.67 -23.06
N GLY A 40 -17.66 5.01 -21.97
CA GLY A 40 -17.18 3.62 -21.99
C GLY A 40 -18.28 2.66 -22.44
N ARG A 41 -18.01 1.86 -23.47
CA ARG A 41 -18.94 0.86 -24.03
C ARG A 41 -18.32 -0.53 -24.07
N ASP A 42 -19.18 -1.53 -24.01
CA ASP A 42 -18.85 -2.94 -24.19
C ASP A 42 -17.78 -3.41 -23.19
N GLY A 43 -16.86 -4.27 -23.65
CA GLY A 43 -15.93 -4.99 -22.82
C GLY A 43 -16.47 -6.37 -22.42
N ALA A 44 -15.55 -7.30 -22.13
CA ALA A 44 -15.94 -8.60 -21.63
C ALA A 44 -16.74 -8.44 -20.33
N MET A 45 -17.86 -9.17 -20.23
CA MET A 45 -18.76 -9.14 -19.06
C MET A 45 -19.42 -7.78 -18.79
N ARG A 46 -19.68 -6.95 -19.80
CA ARG A 46 -20.52 -5.75 -19.62
C ARG A 46 -21.96 -6.14 -19.25
N PHE A 47 -22.38 -5.79 -18.04
CA PHE A 47 -23.66 -6.25 -17.47
C PHE A 47 -24.65 -5.12 -17.13
N ASP A 48 -24.20 -3.86 -17.17
CA ASP A 48 -25.07 -2.69 -16.97
C ASP A 48 -25.83 -2.32 -18.29
N ALA A 49 -26.51 -1.17 -18.29
CA ALA A 49 -27.26 -0.68 -19.46
C ALA A 49 -26.39 -0.31 -20.68
N ASN A 50 -25.06 -0.34 -20.53
CA ASN A 50 -24.05 -0.08 -21.56
C ASN A 50 -24.30 1.24 -22.32
N GLY A 51 -24.80 2.28 -21.65
CA GLY A 51 -25.14 3.59 -22.21
C GLY A 51 -26.28 3.61 -23.25
N GLU A 52 -27.03 2.51 -23.39
CA GLU A 52 -28.19 2.37 -24.27
C GLU A 52 -27.96 2.96 -25.68
N ARG A 53 -28.85 3.86 -26.14
CA ARG A 53 -28.79 4.54 -27.44
C ARG A 53 -28.10 5.90 -27.41
N SER A 54 -27.48 6.27 -26.28
CA SER A 54 -26.75 7.52 -26.14
C SER A 54 -25.54 7.55 -27.08
N LYS A 55 -24.97 8.73 -27.31
CA LYS A 55 -23.71 8.84 -28.05
C LYS A 55 -22.57 8.26 -27.23
N ASN A 56 -21.55 7.77 -27.92
CA ASN A 56 -20.35 7.16 -27.35
C ASN A 56 -19.08 8.00 -27.64
N TYR A 57 -19.27 9.30 -27.88
CA TYR A 57 -18.18 10.21 -28.24
C TYR A 57 -18.42 11.60 -27.66
N GLU A 58 -17.34 12.33 -27.44
CA GLU A 58 -17.30 13.72 -27.00
C GLU A 58 -16.21 14.46 -27.80
N PRO A 59 -16.41 15.73 -28.20
CA PRO A 59 -17.62 16.54 -28.02
C PRO A 59 -18.78 16.10 -28.93
N ASN A 60 -20.03 16.33 -28.50
CA ASN A 60 -21.22 16.05 -29.32
C ASN A 60 -22.33 17.09 -29.09
N SER A 61 -23.28 17.18 -30.04
CA SER A 61 -24.35 18.19 -30.03
C SER A 61 -25.62 17.75 -29.29
N TYR A 62 -25.59 16.65 -28.53
CA TYR A 62 -26.77 16.02 -27.93
C TYR A 62 -26.94 16.32 -26.42
N GLY A 63 -26.05 17.12 -25.83
CA GLY A 63 -26.17 17.55 -24.43
C GLY A 63 -26.02 16.42 -23.41
N GLU A 64 -25.28 15.36 -23.76
CA GLU A 64 -24.98 14.22 -22.89
C GLU A 64 -23.77 14.53 -21.96
N ALA A 65 -23.10 13.49 -21.44
CA ALA A 65 -21.95 13.64 -20.54
C ALA A 65 -20.89 14.59 -21.14
N ALA A 66 -20.55 15.67 -20.43
CA ALA A 66 -19.60 16.67 -20.91
C ALA A 66 -18.45 16.83 -19.92
N GLN A 67 -17.28 17.24 -20.42
CA GLN A 67 -16.15 17.57 -19.57
C GLN A 67 -16.52 18.72 -18.63
N THR A 68 -16.21 18.60 -17.34
CA THR A 68 -16.28 19.72 -16.41
C THR A 68 -15.14 20.69 -16.69
N SER A 69 -15.38 21.99 -16.57
CA SER A 69 -14.33 23.02 -16.67
C SER A 69 -13.50 23.15 -15.38
N GLU A 70 -13.66 22.22 -14.44
CA GLU A 70 -12.96 22.19 -13.17
C GLU A 70 -11.57 21.59 -13.34
N ALA A 71 -10.58 22.23 -12.70
CA ALA A 71 -9.24 21.67 -12.62
C ALA A 71 -9.25 20.47 -11.66
N TYR A 72 -8.96 19.28 -12.19
CA TYR A 72 -8.85 18.05 -11.38
C TYR A 72 -7.64 18.04 -10.45
N GLU A 73 -6.61 18.81 -10.79
CA GLU A 73 -5.32 18.80 -10.10
C GLU A 73 -4.83 20.22 -9.83
N HIS A 74 -4.04 20.36 -8.77
CA HIS A 74 -3.27 21.57 -8.54
C HIS A 74 -2.03 21.56 -9.44
N GLY A 75 -1.72 22.71 -10.03
CA GLY A 75 -0.51 22.85 -10.85
C GLY A 75 0.75 22.54 -10.06
N LEU A 76 1.52 21.55 -10.51
CA LEU A 76 2.80 21.20 -9.92
C LEU A 76 3.91 21.99 -10.62
N ALA A 77 4.60 22.85 -9.88
CA ALA A 77 5.79 23.53 -10.40
C ALA A 77 6.91 22.51 -10.62
N LEU A 78 7.43 22.45 -11.85
CA LEU A 78 8.52 21.57 -12.24
C LEU A 78 9.80 22.38 -12.45
N THR A 79 10.92 21.82 -12.03
CA THR A 79 12.26 22.39 -12.23
C THR A 79 13.22 21.31 -12.71
N GLY A 80 14.11 21.64 -13.64
CA GLY A 80 15.16 20.73 -14.12
C GLY A 80 14.93 20.21 -15.54
N THR A 81 15.73 19.22 -15.93
CA THR A 81 15.73 18.64 -17.28
C THR A 81 15.02 17.29 -17.28
N THR A 82 14.13 17.08 -18.25
CA THR A 82 13.48 15.77 -18.45
C THR A 82 14.47 14.78 -19.08
N GLY A 83 14.60 13.60 -18.47
CA GLY A 83 15.46 12.52 -18.97
C GLY A 83 15.71 11.47 -17.90
N PRO A 84 16.45 10.40 -18.21
CA PRO A 84 16.89 9.44 -17.22
C PRO A 84 17.67 10.16 -16.12
N SER A 85 17.14 10.15 -14.90
CA SER A 85 17.77 10.77 -13.74
C SER A 85 18.20 9.67 -12.77
N PRO A 86 19.43 9.74 -12.21
CA PRO A 86 19.80 8.84 -11.14
C PRO A 86 18.85 9.04 -9.95
N ARG A 87 18.54 7.97 -9.22
CA ARG A 87 17.80 8.08 -7.97
C ARG A 87 18.64 8.93 -7.00
N ALA A 88 18.18 10.15 -6.71
CA ALA A 88 18.77 10.93 -5.64
C ALA A 88 18.45 10.21 -4.32
N LEU A 89 19.49 9.82 -3.60
CA LEU A 89 19.35 9.37 -2.21
C LEU A 89 19.11 10.62 -1.36
N HIS A 90 18.09 10.59 -0.50
CA HIS A 90 17.89 11.61 0.52
C HIS A 90 19.06 11.56 1.52
N VAL A 91 19.36 12.69 2.16
CA VAL A 91 20.43 12.77 3.18
C VAL A 91 20.11 11.86 4.38
N GLU A 92 18.83 11.62 4.61
CA GLU A 92 18.29 10.74 5.64
C GLU A 92 18.11 9.27 5.17
N ASP A 93 18.49 8.93 3.93
CA ASP A 93 18.49 7.55 3.41
C ASP A 93 19.68 6.75 3.98
N ASP A 94 19.82 6.74 5.31
CA ASP A 94 20.44 5.58 5.94
C ASP A 94 19.34 4.50 6.09
N ASP A 95 19.64 3.25 5.70
CA ASP A 95 18.63 2.17 5.75
C ASP A 95 18.27 1.76 7.20
N PHE A 96 18.71 2.50 8.22
CA PHE A 96 18.86 2.00 9.59
C PHE A 96 18.32 2.92 10.68
N SER A 97 18.30 4.24 10.50
CA SER A 97 17.92 5.23 11.52
C SER A 97 16.48 5.05 11.98
N GLN A 98 15.54 4.92 11.04
CA GLN A 98 14.13 4.72 11.34
C GLN A 98 13.89 3.39 12.06
N ALA A 99 14.59 2.32 11.63
CA ALA A 99 14.52 1.02 12.28
C ALA A 99 15.05 1.06 13.72
N GLY A 100 16.17 1.77 13.95
CA GLY A 100 16.72 2.00 15.28
C GLY A 100 15.80 2.84 16.16
N ALA A 101 15.22 3.90 15.61
CA ALA A 101 14.29 4.77 16.32
C ALA A 101 13.05 3.98 16.78
N LEU A 102 12.48 3.17 15.88
CA LEU A 102 11.37 2.27 16.20
C LEU A 102 11.74 1.30 17.32
N TYR A 103 12.90 0.65 17.26
CA TYR A 103 13.36 -0.27 18.30
C TYR A 103 13.48 0.43 19.67
N ARG A 104 14.00 1.67 19.70
CA ARG A 104 14.19 2.42 20.96
C ARG A 104 12.88 2.82 21.62
N VAL A 105 11.83 3.13 20.85
CA VAL A 105 10.50 3.50 21.40
C VAL A 105 9.64 2.29 21.77
N MET A 106 10.02 1.08 21.38
CA MET A 106 9.29 -0.13 21.75
C MET A 106 9.42 -0.42 23.26
N PRO A 107 8.32 -0.79 23.94
CA PRO A 107 8.40 -1.35 25.28
C PRO A 107 9.25 -2.63 25.33
N GLU A 108 9.83 -2.93 26.48
CA GLU A 108 10.77 -4.06 26.62
C GLU A 108 10.17 -5.41 26.20
N GLU A 109 8.92 -5.68 26.56
CA GLU A 109 8.22 -6.90 26.14
C GLU A 109 8.00 -6.98 24.62
N ALA A 110 7.82 -5.85 23.95
CA ALA A 110 7.73 -5.80 22.50
C ALA A 110 9.09 -6.05 21.84
N ARG A 111 10.17 -5.47 22.38
CA ARG A 111 11.55 -5.74 21.92
C ARG A 111 11.91 -7.21 22.07
N LYS A 112 11.56 -7.82 23.20
CA LYS A 112 11.77 -9.26 23.42
C LYS A 112 11.04 -10.11 22.38
N ARG A 113 9.74 -9.87 22.15
CA ARG A 113 8.98 -10.60 21.12
C ARG A 113 9.56 -10.42 19.72
N LEU A 114 9.97 -9.20 19.36
CA LEU A 114 10.61 -8.91 18.08
C LEU A 114 11.90 -9.72 17.90
N VAL A 115 12.78 -9.70 18.90
CA VAL A 115 14.04 -10.46 18.88
C VAL A 115 13.79 -11.96 18.75
N GLU A 116 12.86 -12.52 19.53
CA GLU A 116 12.58 -13.95 19.52
C GLU A 116 11.95 -14.41 18.18
N ASN A 117 11.07 -13.60 17.58
CA ASN A 117 10.49 -13.87 16.27
C ASN A 117 11.55 -13.86 15.15
N ILE A 118 12.43 -12.85 15.15
CA ILE A 118 13.52 -12.74 14.18
C ILE A 118 14.50 -13.90 14.36
N ALA A 119 14.88 -14.21 15.60
CA ALA A 119 15.79 -15.30 15.87
C ALA A 119 15.20 -16.66 15.45
N GLY A 120 13.89 -16.87 15.66
CA GLY A 120 13.19 -18.09 15.29
C GLY A 120 13.18 -18.37 13.78
N SER A 121 13.10 -17.34 12.94
CA SER A 121 13.21 -17.49 11.49
C SER A 121 14.66 -17.51 11.01
N LEU A 122 15.49 -16.58 11.52
CA LEU A 122 16.88 -16.43 11.08
C LEU A 122 17.76 -17.63 11.47
N SER A 123 17.48 -18.30 12.59
CA SER A 123 18.19 -19.51 12.99
C SER A 123 17.97 -20.70 12.06
N GLN A 124 16.94 -20.65 11.19
CA GLN A 124 16.66 -21.71 10.21
C GLN A 124 17.39 -21.50 8.89
N ALA A 125 18.02 -20.33 8.67
CA ALA A 125 18.77 -20.07 7.46
C ALA A 125 19.98 -21.03 7.35
N SER A 126 20.18 -21.62 6.18
CA SER A 126 21.27 -22.59 5.94
C SER A 126 22.64 -21.94 5.82
N ARG A 127 22.69 -20.67 5.40
CA ARG A 127 23.91 -19.93 5.11
C ARG A 127 24.32 -19.01 6.25
N ASN A 128 25.48 -19.26 6.84
CA ASN A 128 26.01 -18.43 7.94
C ASN A 128 26.30 -16.98 7.49
N ASP A 129 26.74 -16.76 6.24
CA ASP A 129 27.01 -15.41 5.74
C ASP A 129 25.74 -14.55 5.60
N VAL A 130 24.58 -15.19 5.38
CA VAL A 130 23.28 -14.50 5.36
C VAL A 130 22.86 -14.09 6.78
N ILE A 131 23.14 -14.95 7.78
CA ILE A 131 22.85 -14.68 9.18
C ILE A 131 23.71 -13.53 9.69
N GLU A 132 25.02 -13.60 9.46
CA GLU A 132 25.97 -12.56 9.85
C GLU A 132 25.63 -11.21 9.21
N ARG A 133 25.30 -11.20 7.92
CA ARG A 133 24.89 -9.99 7.20
C ARG A 133 23.59 -9.41 7.78
N SER A 134 22.59 -10.24 8.04
CA SER A 134 21.34 -9.82 8.67
C SER A 134 21.58 -9.21 10.06
N ILE A 135 22.38 -9.87 10.89
CA ILE A 135 22.77 -9.35 12.22
C ILE A 135 23.50 -8.01 12.08
N SER A 136 24.35 -7.85 11.07
CA SER A 136 25.07 -6.59 10.84
C SER A 136 24.11 -5.42 10.56
N TYR A 137 23.00 -5.66 9.86
CA TYR A 137 21.99 -4.64 9.59
C TYR A 137 21.26 -4.23 10.87
N PHE A 138 20.90 -5.19 11.73
CA PHE A 138 20.30 -4.86 13.02
C PHE A 138 21.26 -4.09 13.93
N ARG A 139 22.56 -4.37 13.88
CA ARG A 139 23.59 -3.59 14.60
C ARG A 139 23.72 -2.16 14.06
N LYS A 140 23.61 -1.96 12.74
CA LYS A 140 23.61 -0.62 12.14
C LYS A 140 22.38 0.20 12.56
N ALA A 141 21.25 -0.46 12.79
CA ALA A 141 20.04 0.18 13.32
C ALA A 141 20.17 0.53 14.81
N ASP A 142 20.58 -0.42 15.64
CA ASP A 142 20.84 -0.20 17.06
C ASP A 142 21.77 -1.30 17.61
N ALA A 143 22.78 -0.91 18.41
CA ALA A 143 23.78 -1.85 18.92
C ALA A 143 23.17 -2.90 19.86
N ASP A 144 22.20 -2.52 20.71
CA ASP A 144 21.53 -3.47 21.59
C ASP A 144 20.63 -4.42 20.79
N TYR A 145 19.92 -3.89 19.80
CA TYR A 145 19.07 -4.70 18.93
C TYR A 145 19.85 -5.81 18.23
N GLY A 146 20.93 -5.45 17.54
CA GLY A 146 21.76 -6.42 16.83
C GLY A 146 22.44 -7.44 17.78
N ARG A 147 22.85 -7.02 18.98
CA ARG A 147 23.38 -7.92 20.01
C ARG A 147 22.34 -8.96 20.45
N ARG A 148 21.13 -8.52 20.80
CA ARG A 148 20.08 -9.42 21.28
C ARG A 148 19.63 -10.42 20.22
N VAL A 149 19.54 -9.99 18.96
CA VAL A 149 19.25 -10.90 17.83
C VAL A 149 20.37 -11.93 17.66
N ALA A 150 21.64 -11.51 17.71
CA ALA A 150 22.78 -12.42 17.60
C ALA A 150 22.76 -13.47 18.72
N ASP A 151 22.59 -13.04 19.97
CA ASP A 151 22.54 -13.94 21.12
C ASP A 151 21.37 -14.93 21.01
N ALA A 152 20.20 -14.46 20.56
CA ALA A 152 19.00 -15.28 20.43
C ALA A 152 19.09 -16.30 19.29
N VAL A 153 19.78 -15.96 18.19
CA VAL A 153 20.07 -16.90 17.10
C VAL A 153 21.09 -17.94 17.55
N ALA A 154 22.15 -17.52 18.25
CA ALA A 154 23.18 -18.43 18.76
C ALA A 154 22.60 -19.47 19.72
N ARG A 155 21.67 -19.08 20.61
CA ARG A 155 20.97 -20.03 21.51
C ARG A 155 20.12 -21.08 20.78
N ARG A 156 19.73 -20.84 19.53
CA ARG A 156 18.82 -21.70 18.76
C ARG A 156 19.54 -22.61 17.78
N ARG A 157 20.77 -22.27 17.42
CA ARG A 157 21.56 -23.05 16.47
C ARG A 157 22.44 -24.02 17.28
N PRO A 158 22.37 -25.33 16.98
CA PRO A 158 23.24 -26.32 17.59
C PRO A 158 24.71 -26.14 17.18
#